data_AF-A0A1F8U9W5-F1
#
_entry.id   AF-A0A1F8U9W5-F1
#
_cell.length_a   1.000
_cell.length_b   1.000
_cell.length_c   1.000
_cell.angle_alpha   90.00
_cell.angle_beta   90.00
_cell.angle_gamma   90.00
#
_symmetry.space_group_name_H-M   'P 1'
#
loop_
_entity.id
_entity.type
_entity.pdbx_description
1 polymer ?
#
loop_
_entity_poly.entity_id
_entity_poly.type
_entity_poly.pdbx_seq_one_letter_code
_entity_poly.pdbx_strand_id
1 'polypeptide(L)'
;MGIKNSIEKALEQGKGVLRLAPVWVPRSFCRPGKRIKLHPEDYYILGLERCGIDERWFASTTHAENGPGTPDDEGLSCVIILLLEY
;
A
#
# COMPACT_ATOMS: atom_id res chain seq x y z
N MET A 1 -6.52 -8.99 -21.88
CA MET A 1 -6.13 -7.59 -22.15
C MET A 1 -4.72 -7.37 -21.61
N GLY A 2 -3.81 -6.71 -22.33
CA GLY A 2 -2.44 -6.51 -21.84
C GLY A 2 -2.34 -5.48 -20.71
N ILE A 3 -1.29 -5.56 -19.88
CA ILE A 3 -1.04 -4.63 -18.76
C ILE A 3 -1.00 -3.18 -19.26
N LYS A 4 -0.28 -2.92 -20.36
CA LYS A 4 -0.18 -1.60 -20.99
C LYS A 4 -1.56 -0.99 -21.28
N ASN A 5 -2.44 -1.75 -21.94
CA ASN A 5 -3.78 -1.32 -22.30
C ASN A 5 -4.63 -1.03 -21.04
N SER A 6 -4.46 -1.81 -19.98
CA SER A 6 -5.18 -1.62 -18.72
C SER A 6 -4.75 -0.33 -18.01
N ILE A 7 -3.46 0.00 -18.02
CA ILE A 7 -2.93 1.25 -17.46
C ILE A 7 -3.39 2.46 -18.29
N GLU A 8 -3.35 2.37 -19.62
CA GLU A 8 -3.83 3.43 -20.52
C GLU A 8 -5.29 3.77 -20.24
N LYS A 9 -6.17 2.76 -20.11
CA LYS A 9 -7.57 2.97 -19.75
C LYS A 9 -7.74 3.57 -18.35
N ALA A 10 -6.99 3.11 -17.36
CA ALA A 10 -7.03 3.67 -16.01
C ALA A 10 -6.63 5.15 -15.99
N LEU A 11 -5.61 5.51 -16.79
CA LEU A 11 -5.16 6.90 -16.93
C LEU A 11 -6.21 7.77 -17.63
N GLU A 12 -6.85 7.26 -18.68
CA GLU A 12 -7.94 7.94 -19.38
C GLU A 12 -9.15 8.18 -18.47
N GLN A 13 -9.63 7.15 -17.78
CA GLN A 13 -10.73 7.26 -16.80
C GLN A 13 -10.40 8.24 -15.68
N GLY A 14 -9.15 8.23 -15.22
CA GLY A 14 -8.63 9.14 -14.22
C GLY A 14 -8.32 10.56 -14.71
N LYS A 15 -8.55 10.86 -16.00
CA LYS A 15 -8.22 12.15 -16.64
C LYS A 15 -6.77 12.57 -16.40
N GLY A 16 -5.84 11.64 -16.57
CA GLY A 16 -4.41 11.84 -16.33
C GLY A 16 -3.94 11.56 -14.91
N VAL A 17 -4.83 11.12 -14.00
CA VAL A 17 -4.48 10.79 -12.60
C VAL A 17 -4.71 9.31 -12.32
N LEU A 18 -3.67 8.59 -11.91
CA LEU A 18 -3.79 7.21 -11.44
C LEU A 18 -4.20 7.15 -9.97
N ARG A 19 -5.11 6.24 -9.65
CA ARG A 19 -5.47 5.92 -8.26
C ARG A 19 -4.55 4.83 -7.76
N LEU A 20 -3.99 5.03 -6.56
CA LEU A 20 -3.10 4.06 -5.91
C LEU A 20 -3.78 3.43 -4.70
N ALA A 21 -3.48 2.16 -4.45
CA ALA A 21 -3.81 1.50 -3.20
C ALA A 21 -3.07 2.21 -2.04
N PRO A 22 -3.68 2.33 -0.85
CA PRO A 22 -2.94 2.77 0.33
C PRO A 22 -1.87 1.73 0.70
N VAL A 23 -0.67 2.21 1.05
CA VAL A 23 0.44 1.36 1.49
C VAL A 23 0.72 1.64 2.95
N TRP A 24 0.51 0.63 3.79
CA TRP A 24 0.74 0.67 5.22
C TRP A 24 1.95 -0.19 5.55
N VAL A 25 2.92 0.38 6.26
CA VAL A 25 4.19 -0.31 6.54
C VAL A 25 4.38 -0.38 8.05
N PRO A 26 4.55 -1.59 8.61
CA PRO A 26 4.94 -1.74 10.00
C PRO A 26 6.44 -1.56 10.17
N ARG A 27 6.89 -1.17 11.36
CA ARG A 27 8.33 -1.04 11.65
C ARG A 27 8.73 -1.80 12.89
N SER A 28 9.79 -2.59 12.75
CA SER A 28 10.31 -3.45 13.82
C SER A 28 10.94 -2.68 14.99
N PHE A 29 11.37 -1.44 14.76
CA PHE A 29 12.10 -0.63 15.74
C PHE A 29 11.24 0.42 16.46
N CYS A 30 9.98 0.62 16.04
CA CYS A 30 9.13 1.70 16.53
C CYS A 30 7.77 1.18 17.03
N ARG A 31 7.17 1.93 17.97
CA ARG A 31 5.78 1.74 18.38
C ARG A 31 4.91 2.82 17.73
N PRO A 32 3.73 2.48 17.19
CA PRO A 32 2.88 3.48 16.55
C PRO A 32 2.46 4.61 17.49
N GLY A 33 2.87 5.83 17.18
CA GLY A 33 2.43 7.05 17.88
C GLY A 33 0.99 7.49 17.54
N LYS A 34 0.26 6.70 16.74
CA LYS A 34 -1.13 6.90 16.32
C LYS A 34 -1.45 8.20 15.56
N ARG A 35 -0.45 8.95 15.10
CA ARG A 35 -0.65 10.19 14.33
C ARG A 35 -1.26 9.98 12.94
N ILE A 36 -1.06 8.80 12.35
CA ILE A 36 -1.67 8.39 11.07
C ILE A 36 -3.18 8.11 11.17
N LYS A 37 -3.75 8.07 12.39
CA LYS A 37 -5.20 7.90 12.67
C LYS A 37 -5.83 6.69 11.97
N LEU A 38 -5.20 5.54 12.07
CA LEU A 38 -5.81 4.27 11.69
C LEU A 38 -6.92 3.90 12.69
N HIS A 39 -7.78 2.96 12.29
CA HIS A 39 -8.68 2.34 13.25
C HIS A 39 -7.85 1.72 14.39
N PRO A 40 -8.29 1.79 15.66
CA PRO A 40 -7.51 1.26 16.79
C PRO A 40 -7.07 -0.19 16.64
N GLU A 41 -7.87 -1.02 15.96
CA GLU A 41 -7.58 -2.45 15.72
C GLU A 41 -6.58 -2.68 14.57
N ASP A 42 -6.36 -1.70 13.70
CA ASP A 42 -5.53 -1.87 12.51
C ASP A 42 -4.03 -1.74 12.82
N TYR A 43 -3.67 -1.10 13.94
CA TYR A 43 -2.27 -0.81 14.27
C TYR A 43 -1.39 -2.06 14.36
N TYR A 44 -1.97 -3.22 14.66
CA TYR A 44 -1.27 -4.50 14.79
C TYR A 44 -1.96 -5.62 14.00
N ILE A 45 -2.68 -5.27 12.93
CA ILE A 45 -3.48 -6.23 12.14
C ILE A 45 -2.63 -7.34 11.49
N LEU A 46 -1.34 -7.07 11.29
CA LEU A 46 -0.37 -8.03 10.72
C LEU A 46 0.30 -8.92 11.78
N GLY A 47 -0.14 -8.86 13.05
CA GLY A 47 0.45 -9.60 14.16
C GLY A 47 1.58 -8.83 14.88
N LEU A 48 1.85 -9.22 16.13
CA LEU A 48 2.88 -8.55 16.95
C LEU A 48 4.30 -8.83 16.43
N GLU A 49 4.51 -9.97 15.78
CA GLU A 49 5.75 -10.37 15.13
C GLU A 49 6.11 -9.46 13.95
N ARG A 50 5.11 -8.88 13.27
CA ARG A 50 5.30 -7.90 12.20
C ARG A 50 5.46 -6.48 12.72
N CYS A 51 5.27 -6.25 14.02
CA CYS A 51 5.27 -4.96 14.68
C CYS A 51 4.14 -4.03 14.20
N GLY A 52 4.08 -2.83 14.78
CA GLY A 52 2.95 -1.93 14.56
C GLY A 52 3.09 -1.08 13.31
N ILE A 53 1.97 -0.78 12.64
CA ILE A 53 1.92 0.16 11.51
C ILE A 53 2.15 1.59 12.01
N ASP A 54 3.24 2.20 11.59
CA ASP A 54 3.58 3.59 11.91
C ASP A 54 3.88 4.44 10.66
N GLU A 55 3.97 3.83 9.49
CA GLU A 55 4.24 4.50 8.21
C GLU A 55 3.11 4.31 7.19
N ARG A 56 2.89 5.36 6.38
CA ARG A 56 2.06 5.32 5.17
C ARG A 56 2.86 5.84 4.00
N TRP A 57 3.05 5.01 2.99
CA TRP A 57 3.86 5.36 1.82
C TRP A 57 2.97 5.80 0.66
N PHE A 58 3.44 6.78 -0.12
CA PHE A 58 2.72 7.33 -1.26
C PHE A 58 3.60 7.23 -2.51
N ALA A 59 3.04 6.68 -3.60
CA ALA A 59 3.73 6.53 -4.89
C ALA A 59 5.12 5.85 -4.74
N SER A 60 5.23 4.91 -3.80
CA SER A 60 6.47 4.20 -3.53
C SER A 60 6.70 3.09 -4.54
N THR A 61 7.93 3.04 -5.03
CA THR A 61 8.48 1.91 -5.81
C THR A 61 9.51 1.12 -5.00
N THR A 62 9.60 1.40 -3.70
CA THR A 62 10.61 0.86 -2.81
C THR A 62 10.03 -0.31 -2.03
N HIS A 63 10.72 -1.43 -2.03
CA HIS A 63 10.42 -2.56 -1.18
C HIS A 63 10.77 -2.22 0.27
N ALA A 64 9.85 -2.47 1.20
CA ALA A 64 10.10 -2.29 2.62
C ALA A 64 10.93 -3.47 3.15
N GLU A 65 11.92 -3.18 3.99
CA GLU A 65 12.72 -4.21 4.66
C GLU A 65 12.40 -4.20 6.16
N ASN A 66 11.56 -5.14 6.60
CA ASN A 66 11.12 -5.27 7.99
C ASN A 66 11.45 -6.65 8.60
N GLY A 67 12.45 -7.33 8.03
CA GLY A 67 12.93 -8.63 8.48
C GLY A 67 12.28 -9.83 7.75
N PRO A 68 12.46 -11.05 8.27
CA PRO A 68 12.15 -12.31 7.56
C PRO A 68 10.69 -12.50 7.13
N GLY A 69 9.75 -11.81 7.79
CA GLY A 69 8.32 -11.91 7.48
C GLY A 69 7.82 -10.88 6.47
N THR A 70 8.71 -10.09 5.85
CA THR A 70 8.31 -9.01 4.95
C THR A 70 7.91 -9.56 3.57
N PRO A 71 6.67 -9.34 3.11
CA PRO A 71 6.24 -9.73 1.76
C PRO A 71 7.01 -8.97 0.67
N ASP A 72 7.09 -9.56 -0.52
CA ASP A 72 7.80 -8.97 -1.67
C ASP A 72 7.16 -7.65 -2.17
N ASP A 73 5.88 -7.43 -1.89
CA ASP A 73 5.12 -6.26 -2.30
C ASP A 73 4.94 -5.21 -1.19
N GLU A 74 5.44 -5.47 0.02
CA GLU A 74 5.32 -4.51 1.11
C GLU A 74 6.10 -3.23 0.80
N GLY A 75 5.45 -2.08 0.99
CA GLY A 75 6.02 -0.78 0.62
C GLY A 75 5.73 -0.36 -0.83
N LEU A 76 5.24 -1.23 -1.71
CA LEU A 76 4.96 -0.86 -3.10
C LEU A 76 3.56 -0.23 -3.27
N SER A 77 3.48 0.89 -3.97
CA SER A 77 2.21 1.53 -4.31
C SER A 77 1.65 1.01 -5.62
N CYS A 78 0.65 0.13 -5.54
CA CYS A 78 0.00 -0.43 -6.72
C CYS A 78 -1.07 0.50 -7.30
N VAL A 79 -1.17 0.53 -8.63
CA VAL A 79 -2.28 1.20 -9.34
C VAL A 79 -3.56 0.38 -9.20
N ILE A 80 -4.64 1.02 -8.78
CA ILE A 80 -5.97 0.43 -8.76
C ILE A 80 -6.57 0.53 -10.16
N ILE A 81 -6.89 -0.62 -10.74
CA ILE A 81 -7.59 -0.72 -12.02
C ILE A 81 -9.03 -1.16 -11.72
N LEU A 82 -9.99 -0.26 -11.91
CA LEU A 82 -11.41 -0.58 -11.81
C LEU A 82 -11.89 -1.06 -13.18
N LEU A 83 -12.08 -2.37 -13.32
CA LEU A 83 -12.77 -2.93 -14.46
C LEU A 83 -14.27 -2.77 -14.18
N LEU A 84 -14.87 -1.70 -14.67
CA LEU A 84 -16.33 -1.61 -14.74
C LEU A 84 -16.77 -2.54 -15.86
N GLU A 85 -17.32 -3.69 -15.50
CA GLU A 85 -18.05 -4.54 -16.44
C GLU A 85 -19.40 -3.86 -16.74
N TYR A 86 -19.63 -3.57 -18.01
CA TYR A 86 -20.93 -3.24 -18.59
C TYR A 86 -21.31 -4.32 -19.58
#